data_AF-A0A5N7INL9-F1
#
_entry.id   AF-A0A5N7INL9-F1
#
_cell.length_a   1.000
_cell.length_b   1.000
_cell.length_c   1.000
_cell.angle_alpha   90.00
_cell.angle_beta   90.00
_cell.angle_gamma   90.00
#
_symmetry.space_group_name_H-M   'P 1'
#
loop_
_entity.id
_entity.type
_entity.pdbx_description
1 polymer ?
#
loop_
_entity_poly.entity_id
_entity_poly.type
_entity_poly.pdbx_seq_one_letter_code
_entity_poly.pdbx_strand_id
1 'polypeptide(L)'
;MLLGKYRPTINADGTENWKIPGPDSYNTLAKNDGNMYFDLGSDYDVAMTKYKLSYQEMFDYLNVPALDDAASVGKAIKFSHNPELPAYKGSFTELEWKYLQDKYDYLYLREEGGFWYGEK
;
A
#
# COMPACT_ATOMS: atom_id res chain seq x y z
N MET A 1 -6.42 8.08 -1.75
CA MET A 1 -5.12 7.42 -1.59
C MET A 1 -5.26 6.02 -2.15
N LEU A 2 -4.35 5.60 -3.02
CA LEU A 2 -4.27 4.21 -3.46
C LEU A 2 -3.12 3.52 -2.73
N LEU A 3 -3.46 2.46 -2.01
CA LEU A 3 -2.56 1.59 -1.26
C LEU A 3 -2.45 0.23 -1.95
N GLY A 4 -1.43 -0.54 -1.60
CA GLY A 4 -1.28 -1.90 -2.09
C GLY A 4 0.16 -2.34 -2.26
N LYS A 5 0.33 -3.50 -2.90
CA LYS A 5 1.64 -4.12 -3.09
C LYS A 5 2.26 -3.72 -4.42
N TYR A 6 3.58 -3.50 -4.40
CA TYR A 6 4.37 -3.44 -5.62
C TYR A 6 4.33 -4.79 -6.34
N ARG A 7 4.06 -4.78 -7.64
CA ARG A 7 4.08 -5.99 -8.47
C ARG A 7 5.07 -5.82 -9.63
N PRO A 8 5.83 -6.87 -9.96
CA PRO A 8 6.82 -6.81 -11.03
C PRO A 8 6.12 -6.83 -12.40
N THR A 9 6.82 -6.34 -13.41
CA THR A 9 6.49 -6.69 -14.79
C THR A 9 6.79 -8.16 -15.03
N ILE A 10 5.90 -8.86 -15.75
CA ILE A 10 6.15 -10.23 -16.20
C ILE A 10 6.80 -10.17 -17.58
N ASN A 11 7.99 -10.74 -17.71
CA ASN A 11 8.71 -10.86 -18.98
C ASN A 11 7.97 -11.80 -19.94
N ALA A 12 8.32 -11.76 -21.23
CA ALA A 12 7.71 -12.62 -22.26
C ALA A 12 7.90 -14.12 -21.99
N ASP A 13 8.93 -14.51 -21.23
CA ASP A 13 9.21 -15.88 -20.80
C ASP A 13 8.49 -16.28 -19.50
N GLY A 14 7.65 -15.40 -18.94
CA GLY A 14 6.90 -15.63 -17.70
C GLY A 14 7.69 -15.30 -16.43
N THR A 15 8.95 -14.88 -16.52
CA THR A 15 9.74 -14.52 -15.34
C THR A 15 9.39 -13.12 -14.80
N GLU A 16 9.52 -12.93 -13.49
CA GLU A 16 9.24 -11.66 -12.83
C GLU A 16 10.43 -10.69 -12.90
N ASN A 17 10.18 -9.47 -13.35
CA ASN A 17 11.15 -8.38 -13.33
C ASN A 17 10.79 -7.31 -12.27
N TRP A 18 11.33 -7.48 -11.07
CA TRP A 18 11.09 -6.59 -9.93
C TRP A 18 11.67 -5.18 -10.09
N LYS A 19 12.48 -4.93 -11.13
CA LYS A 19 13.03 -3.59 -11.43
C LYS A 19 12.03 -2.67 -12.14
N ILE A 20 10.96 -3.23 -12.71
CA ILE A 20 9.98 -2.47 -13.49
C ILE A 20 8.60 -2.77 -12.91
N PRO A 21 7.83 -1.75 -12.48
CA PRO A 21 6.50 -1.98 -11.95
C PRO A 21 5.58 -2.51 -13.04
N GLY A 22 4.86 -3.58 -12.74
CA GLY A 22 3.85 -4.16 -13.61
C GLY A 22 2.62 -3.25 -13.77
N PRO A 23 1.74 -3.55 -14.74
CA PRO A 23 0.51 -2.80 -14.95
C PRO A 23 -0.48 -2.88 -13.77
N ASP A 24 -0.43 -3.97 -12.99
CA ASP A 24 -1.24 -4.19 -11.78
C ASP A 24 -0.52 -3.75 -10.48
N SER A 25 0.66 -3.15 -10.58
CA SER A 25 1.37 -2.59 -9.44
C SER A 25 0.64 -1.34 -8.92
N TYR A 26 0.50 -1.22 -7.59
CA TYR A 26 -0.26 -0.12 -6.98
C TYR A 26 0.25 1.27 -7.40
N ASN A 27 1.57 1.45 -7.53
CA ASN A 27 2.17 2.72 -7.93
C ASN A 27 1.90 3.06 -9.41
N THR A 28 1.86 2.06 -10.29
CA THR A 28 1.42 2.20 -11.69
C THR A 28 -0.04 2.64 -11.75
N LEU A 29 -0.92 1.92 -11.03
CA LEU A 29 -2.35 2.24 -10.98
C LEU A 29 -2.59 3.64 -10.38
N ALA A 30 -1.86 3.99 -9.32
CA ALA A 30 -2.01 5.28 -8.66
C ALA A 30 -1.65 6.43 -9.60
N LYS A 31 -0.51 6.28 -10.30
CA LYS A 31 -0.06 7.26 -11.28
C LYS A 31 -1.05 7.41 -12.44
N ASN A 32 -1.59 6.31 -12.96
CA ASN A 32 -2.54 6.33 -14.07
C ASN A 32 -3.87 7.00 -13.68
N ASP A 33 -4.35 6.76 -12.46
CA ASP A 33 -5.61 7.30 -11.96
C ASP A 33 -5.46 8.70 -11.31
N GLY A 34 -4.25 9.27 -11.27
CA GLY A 34 -3.99 10.54 -10.58
C GLY A 34 -4.16 10.47 -9.05
N ASN A 35 -4.04 9.29 -8.46
CA ASN A 35 -4.16 9.08 -7.02
C ASN A 35 -2.84 9.33 -6.28
N MET A 36 -2.94 9.87 -5.07
CA MET A 36 -1.83 9.87 -4.12
C MET A 36 -1.47 8.44 -3.70
N TYR A 37 -0.17 8.13 -3.72
CA TYR A 37 0.44 6.89 -3.23
C TYR A 37 1.77 7.21 -2.53
N PHE A 38 2.26 6.27 -1.72
CA PHE A 38 3.55 6.37 -1.05
C PHE A 38 4.48 5.26 -1.54
N ASP A 39 5.68 5.60 -2.03
CA ASP A 39 6.67 4.64 -2.53
C ASP A 39 8.09 5.13 -2.21
N LEU A 40 8.86 4.33 -1.48
CA LEU A 40 10.29 4.59 -1.24
C LEU A 40 11.21 3.70 -2.06
N GLY A 41 10.68 2.73 -2.81
CA GLY A 41 11.49 1.77 -3.57
C GLY A 41 12.64 1.18 -2.74
N SER A 42 13.86 1.23 -3.29
CA SER A 42 15.07 0.75 -2.62
C SER A 42 15.53 1.57 -1.42
N ASP A 43 15.07 2.83 -1.30
CA ASP A 43 15.47 3.69 -0.18
C ASP A 43 14.89 3.20 1.16
N TYR A 44 13.88 2.33 1.10
CA TYR A 44 13.32 1.67 2.27
C TYR A 44 14.38 0.82 3.01
N ASP A 45 15.03 -0.09 2.30
CA ASP A 45 16.06 -0.98 2.87
C ASP A 45 17.29 -0.19 3.30
N VAL A 46 17.62 0.89 2.57
CA VAL A 46 18.68 1.82 2.94
C VAL A 46 18.37 2.51 4.26
N ALA A 47 17.15 3.01 4.44
CA ALA A 47 16.74 3.68 5.67
C ALA A 47 16.72 2.72 6.87
N MET A 48 16.15 1.51 6.71
CA MET A 48 16.18 0.47 7.73
C MET A 48 17.60 0.17 8.19
N THR A 49 18.50 -0.07 7.24
CA THR A 49 19.89 -0.43 7.53
C THR A 49 20.66 0.72 8.17
N LYS A 50 20.55 1.92 7.60
CA LYS A 50 21.30 3.10 8.05
C LYS A 50 20.89 3.54 9.45
N TYR A 51 19.59 3.54 9.73
CA TYR A 51 19.04 4.02 11.00
C TYR A 51 18.75 2.90 12.00
N LYS A 52 19.03 1.63 11.64
CA LYS A 52 18.77 0.43 12.44
C LYS A 52 17.31 0.34 12.91
N LEU A 53 16.40 0.71 12.01
CA LEU A 53 14.97 0.70 12.27
C LEU A 53 14.40 -0.69 12.02
N SER A 54 13.50 -1.10 12.90
CA SER A 54 12.64 -2.25 12.68
C SER A 54 11.61 -1.97 11.59
N TYR A 55 11.02 -3.05 11.07
CA TYR A 55 9.94 -2.97 10.08
C TYR A 55 8.74 -2.17 10.61
N GLN A 56 8.41 -2.32 11.90
CA GLN A 56 7.34 -1.59 12.56
C GLN A 56 7.67 -0.09 12.71
N GLU A 57 8.88 0.26 13.15
CA GLU A 57 9.28 1.67 13.26
C GLU A 57 9.24 2.38 11.90
N MET A 58 9.63 1.68 10.83
CA MET A 58 9.50 2.26 9.50
C MET A 58 8.04 2.51 9.11
N PHE A 59 7.13 1.55 9.37
CA PHE A 59 5.70 1.73 9.15
C PHE A 59 5.16 2.94 9.93
N ASP A 60 5.54 3.04 11.20
CA ASP A 60 5.12 4.13 12.10
C ASP A 60 5.64 5.50 11.64
N TYR A 61 6.85 5.57 11.07
CA TYR A 61 7.43 6.83 10.60
C TYR A 61 6.96 7.25 9.21
N LEU A 62 6.53 6.30 8.37
CA LEU A 62 6.34 6.55 6.95
C LEU A 62 4.90 6.34 6.48
N ASN A 63 4.28 5.22 6.85
CA ASN A 63 2.92 4.91 6.44
C ASN A 63 1.92 5.63 7.33
N VAL A 64 2.09 5.59 8.66
CA VAL A 64 1.16 6.18 9.62
C VAL A 64 0.88 7.67 9.34
N PRO A 65 1.88 8.55 9.12
CA PRO A 65 1.60 9.96 8.83
C PRO A 65 0.81 10.17 7.54
N ALA A 66 1.05 9.34 6.52
CA ALA A 66 0.32 9.42 5.25
C ALA A 66 -1.13 8.91 5.38
N LEU A 67 -1.34 7.85 6.17
CA LEU A 67 -2.68 7.36 6.51
C LEU A 67 -3.44 8.38 7.34
N ASP A 68 -2.79 9.00 8.33
CA ASP A 68 -3.36 10.05 9.16
C ASP A 68 -3.81 11.25 8.33
N ASP A 69 -2.95 11.76 7.44
CA ASP A 69 -3.31 12.86 6.54
C ASP A 69 -4.49 12.49 5.64
N ALA A 70 -4.46 11.32 5.01
CA ALA A 70 -5.53 10.89 4.12
C ALA A 70 -6.86 10.69 4.85
N ALA A 71 -6.85 10.00 6.00
CA ALA A 71 -8.05 9.67 6.74
C ALA A 71 -8.67 10.88 7.45
N SER A 72 -7.84 11.76 8.03
CA SER A 72 -8.32 12.96 8.74
C SER A 72 -9.02 13.98 7.84
N VAL A 73 -8.60 14.09 6.57
CA VAL A 73 -9.24 14.98 5.58
C VAL A 73 -10.37 14.30 4.80
N GLY A 74 -10.75 13.07 5.17
CA GLY A 74 -11.81 12.31 4.50
C GLY A 74 -11.49 11.92 3.06
N LYS A 75 -10.21 11.80 2.71
CA LYS A 75 -9.78 11.33 1.38
C LYS A 75 -10.22 9.88 1.21
N ALA A 76 -10.82 9.55 0.07
CA ALA A 76 -11.14 8.15 -0.24
C ALA A 76 -9.88 7.28 -0.19
N ILE A 77 -9.91 6.20 0.57
CA ILE A 77 -8.82 5.22 0.67
C ILE A 77 -9.25 3.96 -0.07
N LYS A 78 -8.43 3.54 -1.04
CA LYS A 78 -8.64 2.32 -1.80
C LYS A 78 -7.37 1.50 -1.87
N PHE A 79 -7.52 0.19 -2.00
CA PHE A 79 -6.43 -0.76 -2.18
C PHE A 79 -6.50 -1.39 -3.57
N SER A 80 -5.35 -1.61 -4.20
CA SER A 80 -5.29 -2.32 -5.50
C SER A 80 -5.57 -3.82 -5.38
N HIS A 81 -5.55 -4.36 -4.17
CA HIS A 81 -5.83 -5.75 -3.84
C HIS A 81 -6.54 -5.82 -2.49
N ASN A 82 -7.27 -6.89 -2.22
CA ASN A 82 -7.89 -7.08 -0.92
C ASN A 82 -6.81 -7.28 0.16
N PRO A 83 -6.62 -6.35 1.12
CA PRO A 83 -5.60 -6.43 2.17
C PRO A 83 -5.87 -7.56 3.19
N GLU A 84 -7.07 -8.12 3.25
CA GLU A 84 -7.46 -9.18 4.19
C GLU A 84 -7.06 -10.58 3.70
N LEU A 85 -6.57 -10.71 2.46
CA LEU A 85 -6.17 -12.01 1.92
C LEU A 85 -4.95 -12.57 2.67
N PRO A 86 -4.90 -13.89 2.93
CA PRO A 86 -3.79 -14.53 3.63
C PRO A 86 -2.41 -14.25 3.03
N ALA A 87 -2.33 -14.01 1.72
CA ALA A 87 -1.10 -13.67 1.01
C ALA A 87 -0.48 -12.32 1.44
N TYR A 88 -1.24 -11.46 2.12
CA TYR A 88 -0.79 -10.16 2.63
C TYR A 88 -0.57 -10.14 4.14
N LYS A 89 -0.75 -11.27 4.83
CA LYS A 89 -0.52 -11.37 6.27
C LYS A 89 0.90 -10.94 6.64
N GLY A 90 1.02 -9.97 7.54
CA GLY A 90 2.30 -9.39 7.99
C GLY A 90 2.93 -8.40 7.01
N SER A 91 2.27 -8.06 5.90
CA SER A 91 2.73 -7.02 4.97
C SER A 91 2.24 -5.64 5.39
N PHE A 92 2.85 -4.58 4.86
CA PHE A 92 2.32 -3.21 5.03
C PHE A 92 0.88 -3.08 4.57
N THR A 93 0.47 -3.73 3.49
CA THR A 93 -0.91 -3.65 3.00
C THR A 93 -1.92 -4.13 4.05
N GLU A 94 -1.60 -5.18 4.81
CA GLU A 94 -2.44 -5.63 5.94
C GLU A 94 -2.36 -4.66 7.12
N LEU A 95 -1.16 -4.16 7.45
CA LEU A 95 -0.96 -3.21 8.55
C LEU A 95 -1.67 -1.87 8.30
N GLU A 96 -1.65 -1.37 7.08
CA GLU A 96 -2.36 -0.17 6.64
C GLU A 96 -3.87 -0.33 6.86
N TRP A 97 -4.43 -1.48 6.48
CA TRP A 97 -5.84 -1.76 6.70
C TRP A 97 -6.20 -1.80 8.19
N LYS A 98 -5.46 -2.61 8.97
CA LYS A 98 -5.66 -2.70 10.43
C LYS A 98 -5.55 -1.34 11.11
N TYR A 99 -4.57 -0.52 10.73
CA TYR A 99 -4.40 0.81 11.27
C TYR A 99 -5.62 1.70 11.02
N LEU A 100 -6.18 1.67 9.80
CA LEU A 100 -7.38 2.43 9.46
C LEU A 100 -8.61 1.96 10.25
N GLN A 101 -8.75 0.66 10.46
CA GLN A 101 -9.82 0.10 11.29
C GLN A 101 -9.68 0.56 12.75
N ASP A 102 -8.48 0.38 13.33
CA ASP A 102 -8.21 0.63 14.74
C ASP A 102 -8.27 2.13 15.09
N LYS A 103 -7.84 3.01 14.17
CA LYS A 103 -7.66 4.44 14.45
C LYS A 103 -8.76 5.34 13.89
N TYR A 104 -9.36 4.95 12.77
CA TYR A 104 -10.25 5.81 11.99
C TYR A 104 -11.64 5.21 11.77
N ASP A 105 -11.98 4.11 12.44
CA ASP A 105 -13.29 3.46 12.39
C ASP A 105 -13.69 2.98 10.99
N TYR A 106 -12.72 2.61 10.15
CA TYR A 106 -13.04 1.91 8.91
C TYR A 106 -13.58 0.51 9.24
N LEU A 107 -14.71 0.15 8.67
CA LEU A 107 -15.48 -1.04 9.06
C LEU A 107 -15.33 -2.20 8.10
N TYR A 108 -15.35 -1.93 6.79
CA TYR A 108 -15.32 -2.96 5.76
C TYR A 108 -14.72 -2.44 4.46
N LEU A 109 -14.47 -3.39 3.56
CA LEU A 109 -14.02 -3.10 2.21
C LEU A 109 -15.15 -3.34 1.20
N ARG A 110 -15.38 -2.36 0.33
CA ARG A 110 -16.29 -2.45 -0.80
C ARG A 110 -15.48 -2.66 -2.08
N GLU A 111 -15.70 -3.77 -2.78
CA GLU A 111 -15.09 -4.01 -4.08
C GLU A 111 -15.83 -3.23 -5.17
N GLU A 112 -15.09 -2.38 -5.89
CA GLU A 112 -15.62 -1.64 -7.05
C GLU A 112 -14.51 -1.40 -8.07
N GLY A 113 -14.77 -1.77 -9.32
CA GLY A 113 -13.83 -1.50 -10.43
C GLY A 113 -12.44 -2.13 -10.26
N GLY A 114 -12.35 -3.27 -9.57
CA GLY A 114 -11.07 -3.95 -9.30
C GLY A 114 -10.27 -3.34 -8.13
N PHE A 115 -10.85 -2.39 -7.39
CA PHE A 115 -10.27 -1.82 -6.18
C PHE A 115 -11.11 -2.17 -4.96
N TRP A 116 -10.47 -2.14 -3.79
CA TRP A 116 -11.11 -2.35 -2.50
C TRP A 116 -11.14 -1.03 -1.74
N TYR A 117 -12.31 -0.41 -1.66
CA TYR A 117 -12.50 0.87 -0.97
C TYR A 117 -12.74 0.62 0.51
N GLY A 118 -12.00 1.29 1.38
CA GLY A 118 -12.31 1.32 2.80
C GLY A 118 -13.52 2.21 3.06
N GLU A 119 -14.50 1.69 3.81
CA GLU A 119 -15.72 2.40 4.17
C GLU A 119 -15.88 2.47 5.70
N LYS A 120 -16.57 3.51 6.19
CA LYS A 120 -16.96 3.69 7.60
C LYS A 120 -18.45 3.44 7.80
#